data_AF-A0A849S8C0-F1
#
_entry.id   AF-A0A849S8C0-F1
#
_cell.length_a   1.000
_cell.length_b   1.000
_cell.length_c   1.000
_cell.angle_alpha   90.00
_cell.angle_beta   90.00
_cell.angle_gamma   90.00
#
_symmetry.space_group_name_H-M   'P 1'
#
loop_
_entity.id
_entity.type
_entity.pdbx_description
1 polymer ?
#
loop_
_entity_poly.entity_id
_entity_poly.type
_entity_poly.pdbx_seq_one_letter_code
_entity_poly.pdbx_strand_id
1 'polypeptide(L)'
;MSIKNIIVIIFCWGTLVACASKSVSVNPIEISNVVKLAPAKQERITELLAFSDSFSNLTLEAQKKYFADTSQALVENKNDLTQRIKLAIMYALPSSRLRDVTKAQNLLQDLLQENSLNPQEFAFTSLLYEYSVDNVKQTQKNKDDAKRLELVQQKYESSQQRYETLQQKNTTLELKNAALEQKLHDLKNIEKSIIDRDTKPIIKPGSKP
;
A
#
# COMPACT_ATOMS: atom_id res chain seq x y z
N MET A 1 6.11 6.93 -26.96
CA MET A 1 6.60 6.29 -25.72
C MET A 1 7.96 5.68 -26.00
N SER A 2 8.97 6.10 -25.24
CA SER A 2 10.39 5.88 -25.56
C SER A 2 10.87 4.49 -25.14
N ILE A 3 11.58 3.80 -26.04
CA ILE A 3 12.18 2.46 -25.90
C ILE A 3 13.10 2.33 -24.67
N LYS A 4 13.57 3.46 -24.14
CA LYS A 4 14.41 3.52 -22.93
C LYS A 4 13.69 3.06 -21.65
N ASN A 5 12.35 3.09 -21.60
CA ASN A 5 11.61 2.69 -20.40
C ASN A 5 11.30 1.18 -20.33
N ILE A 6 11.53 0.42 -21.41
CA ILE A 6 11.28 -1.03 -21.45
C ILE A 6 12.49 -1.83 -20.90
N ILE A 7 13.70 -1.28 -21.03
CA ILE A 7 14.94 -1.95 -20.60
C ILE A 7 15.10 -1.99 -19.07
N VAL A 8 14.49 -1.05 -18.34
CA VAL A 8 14.57 -1.01 -16.87
C VAL A 8 13.66 -2.05 -16.21
N ILE A 9 12.63 -2.55 -16.90
CA ILE A 9 11.67 -3.52 -16.33
C ILE A 9 12.16 -4.97 -16.48
N ILE A 10 13.06 -5.25 -17.43
CA ILE A 10 13.57 -6.61 -17.69
C ILE A 10 14.71 -7.02 -16.73
N PHE A 11 15.31 -6.07 -15.99
CA PHE A 11 16.45 -6.35 -15.11
C PHE A 11 16.10 -6.72 -13.65
N CYS A 12 14.81 -6.79 -13.29
CA CYS A 12 14.37 -7.11 -11.92
C CYS A 12 13.87 -8.56 -11.71
N TRP A 13 14.01 -9.45 -12.70
CA TRP A 13 13.53 -10.85 -12.64
C TRP A 13 14.69 -11.87 -12.58
N GLY A 14 15.77 -11.53 -11.88
CA GLY A 14 17.02 -12.30 -11.93
C GLY A 14 17.72 -12.51 -10.60
N THR A 15 17.01 -12.83 -9.51
CA THR A 15 17.62 -13.46 -8.32
C THR A 15 16.65 -14.40 -7.60
N LEU A 16 16.43 -15.57 -8.19
CA LEU A 16 16.00 -16.77 -7.47
C LEU A 16 16.93 -17.89 -7.92
N VAL A 17 17.29 -18.77 -6.98
CA VAL A 17 18.16 -19.96 -7.09
C VAL A 17 19.61 -19.73 -6.64
N ALA A 18 19.89 -20.07 -5.37
CA ALA A 18 20.98 -20.97 -4.99
C ALA A 18 21.18 -20.98 -3.45
N CYS A 19 20.51 -21.89 -2.75
CA CYS A 19 21.08 -22.49 -1.55
C CYS A 19 20.95 -24.01 -1.69
N ALA A 20 22.08 -24.59 -2.09
CA ALA A 20 22.28 -26.00 -2.28
C ALA A 20 22.09 -26.78 -0.98
N SER A 21 21.32 -27.85 -1.07
CA SER A 21 21.26 -28.95 -0.13
C SER A 21 22.63 -29.63 -0.02
N LYS A 22 23.27 -29.54 1.14
CA LYS A 22 24.32 -30.49 1.54
C LYS A 22 23.66 -31.69 2.19
N SER A 23 23.73 -32.84 1.52
CA SER A 23 23.44 -34.14 2.10
C SER A 23 24.51 -34.47 3.16
N VAL A 24 24.13 -34.43 4.43
CA VAL A 24 24.95 -34.95 5.53
C VAL A 24 24.71 -36.46 5.61
N SER A 25 25.83 -37.18 5.51
CA SER A 25 25.97 -38.62 5.64
C SER A 25 25.40 -39.13 6.95
N VAL A 26 24.59 -40.19 6.84
CA VAL A 26 24.07 -41.01 7.92
C VAL A 26 25.22 -41.64 8.71
N ASN A 27 25.21 -41.45 10.03
CA ASN A 27 25.72 -42.43 10.99
C ASN A 27 24.57 -42.67 12.00
N PRO A 28 24.17 -43.93 12.25
CA PRO A 28 23.07 -44.22 13.15
C PRO A 28 23.58 -44.11 14.59
N ILE A 29 23.15 -43.07 15.29
CA ILE A 29 23.23 -43.05 16.75
C ILE A 29 21.85 -43.48 17.23
N GLU A 30 21.79 -44.70 17.76
CA GLU A 30 20.71 -45.16 18.64
C GLU A 30 20.55 -44.16 19.78
N ILE A 31 19.48 -43.37 19.74
CA ILE A 31 18.92 -42.74 20.93
C ILE A 31 17.49 -43.23 21.01
N SER A 32 17.34 -44.36 21.70
CA SER A 32 16.09 -44.83 22.25
C SER A 32 15.58 -43.82 23.27
N ASN A 33 14.89 -42.77 22.81
CA ASN A 33 13.96 -42.03 23.63
C ASN A 33 12.71 -41.80 22.80
N VAL A 34 11.94 -42.88 22.65
CA VAL A 34 10.52 -42.81 22.29
C VAL A 34 9.84 -42.03 23.41
N VAL A 35 9.82 -40.71 23.27
CA VAL A 35 8.88 -39.86 23.97
C VAL A 35 7.51 -40.34 23.53
N LYS A 36 6.84 -41.14 24.38
CA LYS A 36 5.42 -41.42 24.30
C LYS A 36 4.71 -40.06 24.40
N LEU A 37 4.50 -39.43 23.25
CA LEU A 37 3.72 -38.23 23.11
C LEU A 37 2.28 -38.63 23.43
N ALA A 38 1.74 -38.09 24.53
CA ALA A 38 0.40 -38.39 24.99
C ALA A 38 -0.61 -37.97 23.88
N PRO A 39 -1.33 -38.93 23.24
CA PRO A 39 -2.08 -38.67 22.01
C PRO A 39 -3.25 -37.69 22.19
N ALA A 40 -3.91 -37.68 23.35
CA ALA A 40 -5.15 -36.93 23.58
C ALA A 40 -4.98 -35.39 23.68
N LYS A 41 -3.76 -34.88 23.93
CA LYS A 41 -3.53 -33.42 24.09
C LYS A 41 -3.16 -32.72 22.78
N GLN A 42 -2.69 -33.47 21.80
CA GLN A 42 -2.29 -32.96 20.49
C GLN A 42 -3.47 -32.86 19.52
N GLU A 43 -4.53 -33.64 19.76
CA GLU A 43 -5.79 -33.58 19.02
C GLU A 43 -6.42 -32.18 19.11
N ARG A 44 -6.48 -31.56 20.30
CA ARG A 44 -7.10 -30.23 20.47
C ARG A 44 -6.46 -29.12 19.65
N ILE A 45 -5.13 -29.08 19.58
CA ILE A 45 -4.44 -28.07 18.76
C ILE A 45 -4.65 -28.33 17.28
N THR A 46 -4.66 -29.61 16.88
CA THR A 46 -4.97 -29.99 15.50
C THR A 46 -6.38 -29.56 15.11
N GLU A 47 -7.35 -29.72 16.01
CA GLU A 47 -8.72 -29.23 15.85
C GLU A 47 -8.79 -27.71 15.76
N LEU A 48 -8.05 -26.97 16.59
CA LEU A 48 -8.01 -25.51 16.55
C LEU A 48 -7.39 -24.99 15.24
N LEU A 49 -6.34 -25.63 14.75
CA LEU A 49 -5.73 -25.31 13.47
C LEU A 49 -6.67 -25.63 12.30
N ALA A 50 -7.27 -26.83 12.29
CA ALA A 50 -8.28 -27.20 11.29
C ALA A 50 -9.50 -26.27 11.33
N PHE A 51 -9.90 -25.83 12.52
CA PHE A 51 -10.94 -24.83 12.69
C PHE A 51 -10.53 -23.48 12.07
N SER A 52 -9.31 -23.02 12.31
CA SER A 52 -8.83 -21.75 11.74
C SER A 52 -8.84 -21.75 10.20
N ASP A 53 -8.45 -22.87 9.59
CA ASP A 53 -8.45 -23.04 8.14
C ASP A 53 -9.89 -23.16 7.59
N SER A 54 -10.73 -24.01 8.17
CA SER A 54 -12.12 -24.17 7.74
C SER A 54 -12.92 -22.88 7.89
N PHE A 55 -12.81 -22.18 9.02
CA PHE A 55 -13.51 -20.92 9.27
C PHE A 55 -13.16 -19.84 8.25
N SER A 56 -11.89 -19.80 7.81
CA SER A 56 -11.41 -18.85 6.81
C SER A 56 -12.11 -18.99 5.45
N ASN A 57 -12.57 -20.21 5.13
CA ASN A 57 -13.22 -20.55 3.86
C ASN A 57 -14.76 -20.49 3.92
N LEU A 58 -15.34 -20.17 5.09
CA LEU A 58 -16.79 -20.09 5.27
C LEU A 58 -17.37 -18.80 4.67
N THR A 59 -18.65 -18.88 4.28
CA THR A 59 -19.44 -17.70 3.90
C THR A 59 -19.72 -16.82 5.13
N LEU A 60 -20.04 -15.54 4.90
CA LEU A 60 -20.34 -14.58 5.97
C LEU A 60 -21.45 -15.07 6.92
N GLU A 61 -22.52 -15.63 6.36
CA GLU A 61 -23.65 -16.12 7.16
C GLU A 61 -23.27 -17.35 7.98
N ALA A 62 -22.42 -18.24 7.44
CA ALA A 62 -21.88 -19.35 8.21
C ALA A 62 -20.92 -18.87 9.31
N GLN A 63 -20.05 -17.89 9.05
CA GLN A 63 -19.17 -17.30 10.07
C GLN A 63 -19.97 -16.70 11.23
N LYS A 64 -21.04 -15.95 10.93
CA LYS A 64 -21.96 -15.40 11.96
C LYS A 64 -22.64 -16.50 12.78
N LYS A 65 -23.08 -17.57 12.13
CA LYS A 65 -23.68 -18.71 12.83
C LYS A 65 -22.69 -19.35 13.80
N TYR A 66 -21.49 -19.71 13.34
CA TYR A 66 -20.45 -20.27 14.20
C TYR A 66 -20.08 -19.35 15.36
N PHE A 67 -20.03 -18.05 15.11
CA PHE A 67 -19.78 -17.04 16.14
C PHE A 67 -20.88 -17.01 17.20
N ALA A 68 -22.16 -17.06 16.78
CA ALA A 68 -23.29 -17.10 17.70
C ALA A 68 -23.29 -18.40 18.52
N ASP A 69 -23.06 -19.55 17.88
CA ASP A 69 -22.99 -20.86 18.53
C ASP A 69 -21.84 -20.90 19.56
N THR A 70 -20.67 -20.37 19.20
CA THR A 70 -19.50 -20.30 20.10
C THR A 70 -19.73 -19.34 21.26
N SER A 71 -20.36 -18.19 21.00
CA SER A 71 -20.72 -17.22 22.04
C SER A 71 -21.74 -17.79 23.00
N GLN A 72 -22.75 -18.51 22.51
CA GLN A 72 -23.74 -19.19 23.33
C GLN A 72 -23.12 -20.28 24.20
N ALA A 73 -22.23 -21.11 23.64
CA ALA A 73 -21.49 -22.12 24.39
C ALA A 73 -20.65 -21.50 25.53
N LEU A 74 -20.11 -20.30 25.33
CA LEU A 74 -19.39 -19.56 26.37
C LEU A 74 -20.31 -18.94 27.44
N VAL A 75 -21.58 -18.67 27.12
CA VAL A 75 -22.55 -18.27 28.15
C VAL A 75 -22.87 -19.45 29.06
N GLU A 76 -23.04 -20.64 28.48
CA GLU A 76 -23.31 -21.88 29.21
C GLU A 76 -22.09 -22.36 30.01
N ASN A 77 -20.88 -22.22 29.45
CA ASN A 77 -19.63 -22.55 30.11
C ASN A 77 -18.54 -21.50 29.85
N LYS A 78 -18.48 -20.50 30.74
CA LYS A 78 -17.54 -19.37 30.63
C LYS A 78 -16.07 -19.77 30.69
N ASN A 79 -15.76 -20.94 31.25
CA ASN A 79 -14.39 -21.42 31.45
C ASN A 79 -13.95 -22.45 30.40
N ASP A 80 -14.73 -22.67 29.33
CA ASP A 80 -14.29 -23.54 28.24
C ASP A 80 -13.18 -22.87 27.42
N LEU A 81 -11.94 -23.25 27.71
CA LEU A 81 -10.73 -22.76 27.04
C LEU A 81 -10.79 -22.97 25.52
N THR A 82 -11.38 -24.07 25.06
CA THR A 82 -11.45 -24.38 23.62
C THR A 82 -12.31 -23.36 22.90
N GLN A 83 -13.46 -23.02 23.48
CA GLN A 83 -14.38 -22.04 22.91
C GLN A 83 -13.81 -20.62 23.00
N ARG A 84 -13.09 -20.29 24.08
CA ARG A 84 -12.41 -18.99 24.21
C ARG A 84 -11.31 -18.83 23.15
N ILE A 85 -10.51 -19.88 22.89
CA ILE A 85 -9.50 -19.85 21.84
C ILE A 85 -10.16 -19.78 20.46
N LYS A 86 -11.23 -20.55 20.18
CA LYS A 86 -11.99 -20.46 18.92
C LYS A 86 -12.55 -19.05 18.69
N LEU A 87 -13.13 -18.44 19.71
CA LEU A 87 -13.61 -17.06 19.65
C LEU A 87 -12.48 -16.07 19.35
N ALA A 88 -11.33 -16.23 20.01
CA ALA A 88 -10.16 -15.40 19.74
C ALA A 88 -9.64 -15.57 18.30
N ILE A 89 -9.61 -16.79 17.76
CA ILE A 89 -9.30 -17.08 16.35
C ILE A 89 -10.29 -16.34 15.43
N MET A 90 -11.60 -16.43 15.68
CA MET A 90 -12.61 -15.75 14.87
C MET A 90 -12.40 -14.24 14.83
N TYR A 91 -11.95 -13.63 15.93
CA TYR A 91 -11.66 -12.19 15.97
C TYR A 91 -10.31 -11.80 15.37
N ALA A 92 -9.30 -12.67 15.45
CA ALA A 92 -7.94 -12.38 15.00
C ALA A 92 -7.75 -12.60 13.49
N LEU A 93 -8.44 -13.58 12.91
CA LEU A 93 -8.19 -14.01 11.53
C LEU A 93 -8.44 -12.90 10.51
N PRO A 94 -7.55 -12.72 9.51
CA PRO A 94 -7.70 -11.70 8.47
C PRO A 94 -8.87 -12.00 7.52
N SER A 95 -9.19 -13.27 7.32
CA SER A 95 -10.31 -13.76 6.51
C SER A 95 -11.66 -13.64 7.21
N SER A 96 -11.67 -13.41 8.52
CA SER A 96 -12.90 -13.22 9.28
C SER A 96 -13.54 -11.88 8.94
N ARG A 97 -14.82 -11.91 8.62
CA ARG A 97 -15.62 -10.68 8.46
C ARG A 97 -16.10 -10.11 9.79
N LEU A 98 -15.95 -10.89 10.86
CA LEU A 98 -16.30 -10.51 12.24
C LEU A 98 -15.08 -10.04 13.03
N ARG A 99 -14.00 -9.71 12.31
CA ARG A 99 -12.71 -9.36 12.85
C ARG A 99 -12.79 -8.15 13.78
N ASP A 100 -12.24 -8.31 14.99
CA ASP A 100 -12.09 -7.27 16.00
C ASP A 100 -10.75 -7.50 16.71
N VAL A 101 -9.70 -6.86 16.20
CA VAL A 101 -8.32 -7.12 16.64
C VAL A 101 -8.11 -6.74 18.09
N THR A 102 -8.81 -5.70 18.57
CA THR A 102 -8.72 -5.24 19.96
C THR A 102 -9.33 -6.28 20.90
N LYS A 103 -10.51 -6.80 20.57
CA LYS A 103 -11.12 -7.88 21.36
C LYS A 103 -10.30 -9.17 21.32
N ALA A 104 -9.77 -9.53 20.15
CA ALA A 104 -8.86 -10.66 20.02
C ALA A 104 -7.66 -10.52 20.95
N GLN A 105 -6.99 -9.35 20.92
CA GLN A 105 -5.82 -9.07 21.74
C GLN A 105 -6.12 -9.20 23.23
N ASN A 106 -7.23 -8.62 23.71
CA ASN A 106 -7.63 -8.72 25.12
C ASN A 106 -7.91 -10.17 25.52
N LEU A 107 -8.70 -10.90 24.73
CA LEU A 107 -9.01 -12.31 25.01
C LEU A 107 -7.77 -13.20 25.01
N LEU A 108 -6.84 -12.98 24.08
CA LEU A 108 -5.58 -13.74 24.01
C LEU A 108 -4.66 -13.39 25.18
N GLN A 109 -4.61 -12.12 25.57
CA GLN A 109 -3.85 -11.68 26.74
C GLN A 109 -4.40 -12.32 28.03
N ASP A 110 -5.72 -12.38 28.19
CA ASP A 110 -6.36 -13.03 29.34
C ASP A 110 -6.02 -14.54 29.37
N LEU A 111 -6.13 -15.22 28.22
CA LEU A 111 -5.80 -16.65 28.09
C LEU A 111 -4.33 -16.95 28.43
N LEU A 112 -3.41 -16.07 28.03
CA LEU A 112 -1.98 -16.23 28.34
C LEU A 112 -1.66 -16.01 29.83
N GLN A 113 -2.46 -15.21 30.54
CA GLN A 113 -2.26 -14.96 31.98
C GLN A 113 -2.84 -16.07 32.87
N GLU A 114 -3.86 -16.79 32.40
CA GLU A 114 -4.56 -17.81 33.19
C GLU A 114 -3.73 -19.08 33.46
N ASN A 115 -2.54 -19.24 32.84
CA ASN A 115 -1.60 -20.37 33.01
C ASN A 115 -2.24 -21.78 32.93
N SER A 116 -3.44 -21.88 32.37
CA SER A 116 -4.23 -23.10 32.23
C SER A 116 -4.01 -23.82 30.90
N LEU A 117 -3.23 -23.18 30.01
CA LEU A 117 -2.93 -23.67 28.67
C LEU A 117 -1.82 -24.73 28.69
N ASN A 118 -2.00 -25.78 27.89
CA ASN A 118 -0.93 -26.71 27.56
C ASN A 118 0.19 -25.98 26.80
N PRO A 119 1.49 -26.34 26.94
CA PRO A 119 2.59 -25.76 26.16
C PRO A 119 2.33 -25.52 24.67
N GLN A 120 1.62 -26.43 23.99
CA GLN A 120 1.28 -26.27 22.57
C GLN A 120 0.19 -25.20 22.35
N GLU A 121 -0.84 -25.18 23.20
CA GLU A 121 -1.89 -24.15 23.20
C GLU A 121 -1.32 -22.78 23.55
N PHE A 122 -0.40 -22.73 24.50
CA PHE A 122 0.32 -21.52 24.86
C PHE A 122 1.11 -20.97 23.68
N ALA A 123 1.90 -21.82 23.00
CA ALA A 123 2.66 -21.41 21.82
C ALA A 123 1.74 -20.88 20.70
N PHE A 124 0.64 -21.57 20.42
CA PHE A 124 -0.34 -21.14 19.42
C PHE A 124 -1.01 -19.81 19.79
N THR A 125 -1.45 -19.68 21.04
CA THR A 125 -2.10 -18.46 21.57
C THR A 125 -1.13 -17.28 21.56
N SER A 126 0.13 -17.51 21.94
CA SER A 126 1.20 -16.51 21.90
C SER A 126 1.46 -16.01 20.48
N LEU A 127 1.56 -16.93 19.52
CA LEU A 127 1.72 -16.57 18.11
C LEU A 127 0.54 -15.75 17.58
N LEU A 128 -0.69 -16.13 17.94
CA LEU A 128 -1.89 -15.41 17.54
C LEU A 128 -1.96 -14.01 18.17
N TYR A 129 -1.46 -13.87 19.41
CA TYR A 129 -1.34 -12.59 20.10
C TYR A 129 -0.32 -11.68 19.41
N GLU A 130 0.90 -12.17 19.15
CA GLU A 130 1.94 -11.43 18.42
C GLU A 130 1.44 -10.97 17.05
N TYR A 131 0.81 -11.88 16.30
CA TYR A 131 0.18 -11.56 15.03
C TYR A 131 -0.87 -10.43 15.17
N SER A 132 -1.71 -10.50 16.19
CA SER A 132 -2.74 -9.47 16.44
C SER A 132 -2.11 -8.11 16.74
N VAL A 133 -1.08 -8.06 17.58
CA VAL A 133 -0.32 -6.85 17.93
C VAL A 133 0.34 -6.24 16.70
N ASP A 134 1.01 -7.06 15.89
CA ASP A 134 1.67 -6.59 14.68
C ASP A 134 0.68 -6.10 13.63
N ASN A 135 -0.51 -6.70 13.58
CA ASN A 135 -1.57 -6.23 12.69
C ASN A 135 -2.09 -4.84 13.08
N VAL A 136 -2.21 -4.54 14.39
CA VAL A 136 -2.56 -3.19 14.86
C VAL A 136 -1.48 -2.19 14.43
N LYS A 137 -0.20 -2.50 14.65
CA LYS A 137 0.93 -1.64 14.24
C LYS A 137 0.93 -1.41 12.74
N GLN A 138 0.74 -2.47 11.95
CA GLN A 138 0.73 -2.37 10.49
C GLN A 138 -0.46 -1.54 9.99
N THR A 139 -1.64 -1.70 10.59
CA THR A 139 -2.82 -0.91 10.27
C THR A 139 -2.59 0.57 10.57
N GLN A 140 -1.94 0.89 11.69
CA GLN A 140 -1.60 2.26 12.04
C GLN A 140 -0.60 2.87 11.05
N LYS A 141 0.47 2.13 10.73
CA LYS A 141 1.46 2.54 9.72
C LYS A 141 0.81 2.81 8.36
N ASN A 142 -0.08 1.92 7.91
CA ASN A 142 -0.79 2.09 6.64
C ASN A 142 -1.65 3.37 6.62
N LYS A 143 -2.28 3.74 7.75
CA LYS A 143 -3.05 4.99 7.86
C LYS A 143 -2.13 6.21 7.77
N ASP A 144 -0.98 6.17 8.42
CA ASP A 144 -0.03 7.28 8.40
C ASP A 144 0.64 7.43 7.02
N ASP A 145 0.97 6.32 6.37
CA ASP A 145 1.48 6.30 4.99
C ASP A 145 0.43 6.82 3.99
N ALA A 146 -0.86 6.49 4.17
CA ALA A 146 -1.94 7.01 3.35
C ALA A 146 -2.08 8.54 3.47
N LYS A 147 -2.03 9.09 4.69
CA LYS A 147 -2.04 10.55 4.92
C LYS A 147 -0.82 11.24 4.29
N ARG A 148 0.35 10.61 4.39
CA ARG A 148 1.58 11.14 3.78
C ARG A 148 1.47 11.16 2.25
N LEU A 149 0.89 10.11 1.66
CA LEU A 149 0.66 10.03 0.22
C LEU A 149 -0.30 11.13 -0.25
N GLU A 150 -1.40 11.34 0.47
CA GLU A 150 -2.37 12.42 0.20
C GLU A 150 -1.71 13.81 0.21
N LEU A 151 -0.87 14.09 1.21
CA LEU A 151 -0.13 15.35 1.29
C LEU A 151 0.84 15.54 0.10
N VAL A 152 1.53 14.47 -0.32
CA VAL A 152 2.43 14.51 -1.47
C VAL A 152 1.65 14.75 -2.76
N GLN A 153 0.50 14.09 -2.92
CA GLN A 153 -0.39 14.29 -4.06
C GLN A 153 -0.90 15.72 -4.14
N GLN A 154 -1.35 16.31 -3.03
CA GLN A 154 -1.77 17.71 -2.99
C GLN A 154 -0.64 18.68 -3.39
N LYS A 155 0.59 18.42 -2.94
CA LYS A 155 1.77 19.23 -3.35
C LYS A 155 2.07 19.09 -4.84
N TYR A 156 1.93 17.88 -5.38
CA TYR A 156 2.12 17.62 -6.80
C TYR A 156 1.10 18.40 -7.64
N GLU A 157 -0.18 18.31 -7.31
CA GLU A 157 -1.26 19.03 -7.98
C GLU A 157 -1.06 20.55 -7.92
N SER A 158 -0.68 21.09 -6.74
CA SER A 158 -0.36 22.52 -6.60
C SER A 158 0.82 22.95 -7.45
N SER A 159 1.87 22.11 -7.53
CA SER A 159 3.03 22.37 -8.38
C SER A 159 2.67 22.33 -9.87
N GLN A 160 1.81 21.40 -10.28
CA GLN A 160 1.32 21.29 -11.64
C GLN A 160 0.51 22.53 -12.05
N GLN A 161 -0.42 23.00 -11.21
CA GLN A 161 -1.19 24.22 -11.46
C GLN A 161 -0.28 25.46 -11.63
N ARG A 162 0.77 25.57 -10.81
CA ARG A 162 1.75 26.65 -10.95
C ARG A 162 2.50 26.59 -12.27
N TYR A 163 2.87 25.39 -12.70
CA TYR A 163 3.53 25.18 -14.00
C TYR A 163 2.62 25.60 -15.15
N GLU A 164 1.36 25.17 -15.16
CA GLU A 164 0.38 25.54 -16.17
C GLU A 164 0.14 27.06 -16.20
N THR A 165 0.03 27.69 -15.03
CA THR A 165 -0.11 29.15 -14.91
C THR A 165 1.11 29.89 -15.48
N LEU A 166 2.32 29.41 -15.20
CA LEU A 166 3.55 29.99 -15.75
C LEU A 166 3.62 29.82 -17.27
N GLN A 167 3.23 28.66 -17.78
CA GLN A 167 3.19 28.39 -19.21
C GLN A 167 2.23 29.34 -19.94
N GLN A 168 1.02 29.53 -19.41
CA GLN A 168 0.04 30.49 -19.96
C GLN A 168 0.55 31.94 -19.94
N LYS A 169 1.26 32.34 -18.88
CA LYS A 169 1.88 33.67 -18.81
C LYS A 169 2.95 33.83 -19.88
N ASN A 170 3.77 32.80 -20.09
CA ASN A 170 4.85 32.85 -21.08
C ASN A 170 4.30 32.98 -22.50
N THR A 171 3.29 32.18 -22.86
CA THR A 171 2.64 32.29 -24.19
C THR A 171 1.99 33.66 -24.40
N THR A 172 1.38 34.23 -23.35
CA THR A 172 0.82 35.59 -23.40
C THR A 172 1.91 36.65 -23.64
N LEU A 173 3.07 36.51 -23.00
CA LEU A 173 4.20 37.42 -23.20
C LEU A 173 4.79 37.30 -24.60
N GLU A 174 4.94 36.08 -25.13
CA GLU A 174 5.38 35.83 -26.50
C GLU A 174 4.47 36.52 -27.52
N LEU A 175 3.15 36.39 -27.38
CA LEU A 175 2.18 37.08 -28.25
C LEU A 175 2.30 38.61 -28.16
N LYS A 176 2.49 39.15 -26.95
CA LYS A 176 2.68 40.60 -26.76
C LYS A 176 3.99 41.09 -27.41
N ASN A 177 5.06 40.32 -27.26
CA ASN A 177 6.36 40.65 -27.86
C ASN A 177 6.25 40.65 -29.39
N ALA A 178 5.62 39.63 -29.99
CA ALA A 178 5.38 39.58 -31.43
C ALA A 178 4.55 40.79 -31.93
N ALA A 179 3.51 41.19 -31.21
CA ALA A 179 2.71 42.37 -31.56
C ALA A 179 3.51 43.69 -31.44
N LEU A 180 4.42 43.79 -30.47
CA LEU A 180 5.31 44.95 -30.33
C LEU A 180 6.35 45.00 -31.46
N GLU A 181 6.93 43.86 -31.83
CA GLU A 181 7.86 43.75 -32.96
C GLU A 181 7.19 44.17 -34.28
N GLN A 182 5.95 43.75 -34.51
CA GLN A 182 5.17 44.18 -35.67
C GLN A 182 4.98 45.71 -35.68
N LYS A 183 4.58 46.30 -34.56
CA LYS A 183 4.44 47.76 -34.44
C LYS A 183 5.75 48.50 -34.68
N LEU A 184 6.88 47.98 -34.19
CA LEU A 184 8.19 48.56 -34.46
C LEU A 184 8.55 48.49 -35.94
N HIS A 185 8.22 47.40 -36.62
CA HIS A 185 8.41 47.27 -38.05
C HIS A 185 7.58 48.29 -38.83
N ASP A 186 6.30 48.45 -38.47
CA ASP A 186 5.40 49.44 -39.09
C ASP A 186 5.93 50.87 -38.91
N LEU A 187 6.40 51.22 -37.72
CA LEU A 187 7.00 52.53 -37.45
C LEU A 187 8.26 52.76 -38.28
N LYS A 188 9.13 51.76 -38.44
CA LYS A 188 10.32 51.87 -39.30
C LYS A 188 9.95 52.06 -40.77
N ASN A 189 8.89 51.41 -41.24
CA ASN A 189 8.40 51.58 -42.61
C ASN A 189 7.85 53.00 -42.83
N ILE A 190 7.13 53.55 -41.85
CA ILE A 190 6.67 54.94 -41.87
C ILE A 190 7.85 55.90 -41.90
N GLU A 191 8.85 55.70 -41.03
CA GLU A 191 10.07 56.52 -40.98
C GLU A 191 10.79 56.54 -42.34
N LYS A 192 10.99 55.37 -42.95
CA LYS A 192 11.58 55.26 -44.28
C LYS A 192 10.77 56.01 -45.35
N SER A 193 9.45 55.86 -45.33
CA SER A 193 8.54 56.57 -46.26
C SER A 193 8.62 58.09 -46.10
N ILE A 194 8.80 58.59 -44.88
CA ILE A 194 9.00 60.04 -44.63
C ILE A 194 10.32 60.49 -45.25
N ILE A 195 11.42 59.78 -45.01
CA ILE A 195 12.75 60.11 -45.55
C ILE A 195 12.75 60.08 -47.09
N ASP A 196 12.12 59.07 -47.69
CA ASP A 196 12.02 58.93 -49.16
C ASP A 196 11.20 60.09 -49.79
N ARG A 197 10.21 60.64 -49.08
CA ARG A 197 9.47 61.84 -49.54
C ARG A 197 10.34 63.09 -49.48
N ASP A 198 11.12 63.26 -48.42
CA ASP A 198 11.92 64.47 -48.21
C ASP A 198 13.18 64.52 -49.10
N THR A 199 13.66 63.36 -49.56
CA THR A 199 14.86 63.24 -50.41
C THR A 199 14.59 63.23 -51.91
N LYS A 200 13.32 63.20 -52.35
CA LYS A 200 12.96 63.23 -53.77
C LYS A 200 13.02 64.67 -54.30
N PRO A 201 13.95 65.02 -55.23
CA PRO A 201 14.08 66.39 -55.71
C PRO A 201 12.81 66.79 -56.48
N ILE A 202 12.28 67.97 -56.16
CA ILE A 202 11.22 68.62 -56.93
C ILE A 202 11.83 69.02 -58.28
N ILE A 203 11.78 68.12 -59.26
CA ILE A 203 12.02 68.47 -60.66
C ILE A 203 10.82 69.31 -61.10
N LYS A 204 10.94 70.64 -60.99
CA LYS A 204 10.02 71.57 -61.64
C LYS A 204 10.04 71.27 -63.15
N PRO A 205 8.90 70.99 -63.80
CA PRO A 205 8.84 71.01 -65.25
C PRO A 205 9.05 72.46 -65.71
N GLY A 206 10.28 72.78 -66.10
CA GLY A 206 10.62 74.05 -66.71
C GLY A 206 10.01 74.16 -68.10
N SER A 207 9.27 75.24 -68.30
CA SER A 207 9.36 76.17 -69.44
C SER A 207 9.56 75.53 -70.83
N LYS A 208 8.52 75.61 -71.67
CA LYS A 208 8.67 75.63 -73.12
C LYS A 208 8.26 77.01 -73.66
N PRO A 209 8.95 77.47 -74.72
CA PRO A 209 9.11 78.88 -75.11
C PRO A 209 7.83 79.56 -75.57
#